data_AF-A0AAE5XKP2-F1
#
_entry.id   AF-A0AAE5XKP2-F1
#
_cell.length_a   1.000
_cell.length_b   1.000
_cell.length_c   1.000
_cell.angle_alpha   90.00
_cell.angle_beta   90.00
_cell.angle_gamma   90.00
#
_symmetry.space_group_name_H-M   'P 1'
#
loop_
_entity.id
_entity.type
_entity.pdbx_description
1 polymer ?
#
loop_
_entity_poly.entity_id
_entity_poly.type
_entity_poly.pdbx_seq_one_letter_code
_entity_poly.pdbx_strand_id
1 'polypeptide(L)'
;MKDFIIFTPSHVVLNNISLLFSGKEYFMSVDHAEIYISKKENKESFFKIRDIPSIIESYDSEELDFVYENISSSFNMYLCNYRSVEFAKHIINIIAKKISVVVDNDFDQLMTGEEFLRRTMQEPDWDWTR
;
A
#
# COMPACT_ATOMS: atom_id res chain seq x y z
N MET A 1 -6.86 4.59 -14.39
CA MET A 1 -6.73 3.87 -13.11
C MET A 1 -5.29 4.06 -12.69
N LYS A 2 -5.00 4.21 -11.40
CA LYS A 2 -3.63 4.43 -10.91
C LYS A 2 -3.18 3.23 -10.08
N ASP A 3 -1.89 2.96 -10.10
CA ASP A 3 -1.19 1.90 -9.40
C ASP A 3 0.02 2.42 -8.63
N PHE A 4 0.50 1.59 -7.72
CA PHE A 4 1.74 1.71 -6.99
C PHE A 4 2.01 0.39 -6.27
N ILE A 5 3.23 0.21 -5.77
CA ILE A 5 3.65 -0.99 -5.05
C ILE A 5 3.80 -0.70 -3.57
N ILE A 6 3.39 -1.65 -2.74
CA ILE A 6 3.80 -1.69 -1.34
C ILE A 6 4.56 -2.96 -1.03
N PHE A 7 5.59 -2.80 -0.21
CA PHE A 7 6.35 -3.88 0.38
C PHE A 7 5.94 -4.03 1.85
N THR A 8 5.89 -5.27 2.32
CA THR A 8 5.60 -5.59 3.74
C THR A 8 6.48 -6.74 4.20
N PRO A 9 6.69 -6.96 5.51
CA PRO A 9 7.38 -8.17 5.98
C PRO A 9 6.70 -9.44 5.47
N SER A 10 7.47 -10.48 5.16
CA SER A 10 6.96 -11.75 4.58
C SER A 10 5.86 -12.43 5.41
N HIS A 11 5.84 -12.24 6.73
CA HIS A 11 4.80 -12.77 7.62
C HIS A 11 3.47 -11.99 7.57
N VAL A 12 3.42 -10.84 6.90
CA VAL A 12 2.24 -10.02 6.73
C VAL A 12 1.57 -10.40 5.41
N VAL A 13 0.54 -11.25 5.49
CA VAL A 13 -0.25 -11.67 4.33
C VAL A 13 -1.52 -10.83 4.18
N LEU A 14 -2.22 -10.94 3.04
CA LEU A 14 -3.46 -10.21 2.76
C LEU A 14 -4.50 -10.33 3.88
N ASN A 15 -4.64 -11.50 4.50
CA ASN A 15 -5.54 -11.66 5.65
C ASN A 15 -5.16 -10.74 6.82
N ASN A 16 -3.88 -10.59 7.16
CA ASN A 16 -3.44 -9.65 8.21
C ASN A 16 -3.82 -8.21 7.87
N ILE A 17 -3.65 -7.80 6.61
CA ILE A 17 -4.01 -6.46 6.13
C ILE A 17 -5.53 -6.24 6.22
N SER A 18 -6.33 -7.23 5.81
CA SER A 18 -7.80 -7.13 5.83
C SER A 18 -8.37 -6.89 7.24
N LEU A 19 -7.74 -7.46 8.27
CA LEU A 19 -8.16 -7.30 9.66
C LEU A 19 -8.09 -5.84 10.13
N LEU A 20 -7.22 -5.02 9.52
CA LEU A 20 -7.12 -3.59 9.83
C LEU A 20 -8.38 -2.79 9.44
N PHE A 21 -9.24 -3.36 8.59
CA PHE A 21 -10.44 -2.71 8.06
C PHE A 21 -11.74 -3.33 8.58
N SER A 22 -11.65 -4.39 9.38
CA SER A 22 -12.80 -5.04 10.01
C SER A 22 -13.51 -4.10 10.99
N GLY A 23 -14.85 -4.04 10.92
CA GLY A 23 -15.66 -3.21 11.82
C GLY A 23 -15.71 -1.71 11.50
N LYS A 24 -15.25 -1.27 10.32
CA LYS A 24 -15.21 0.14 9.90
C LYS A 24 -16.33 0.54 8.91
N GLU A 25 -16.32 1.79 8.47
CA GLU A 25 -17.18 2.40 7.45
C GLU A 25 -16.91 1.90 6.01
N TYR A 26 -16.19 0.78 5.85
CA TYR A 26 -15.81 0.22 4.56
C TYR A 26 -16.69 -0.96 4.18
N PHE A 27 -16.97 -1.08 2.88
CA PHE A 27 -17.24 -2.35 2.27
C PHE A 27 -15.90 -3.01 1.94
N MET A 28 -15.73 -4.26 2.33
CA MET A 28 -14.52 -5.02 2.05
C MET A 28 -14.90 -6.42 1.56
N SER A 29 -14.21 -6.87 0.52
CA SER A 29 -14.21 -8.27 0.11
C SER A 29 -12.78 -8.76 -0.01
N VAL A 30 -12.56 -9.99 0.42
CA VAL A 30 -11.26 -10.67 0.36
C VAL A 30 -11.47 -11.98 -0.38
N ASP A 31 -10.65 -12.25 -1.37
CA ASP A 31 -10.50 -13.58 -1.94
C ASP A 31 -9.05 -14.09 -1.72
N HIS A 32 -8.69 -15.20 -2.36
CA HIS A 32 -7.37 -15.81 -2.15
C HIS A 32 -6.19 -14.96 -2.66
N ALA A 33 -6.42 -13.97 -3.52
CA ALA A 33 -5.36 -13.21 -4.18
C ALA A 33 -5.53 -11.69 -4.09
N GLU A 34 -6.71 -11.18 -3.74
CA GLU A 34 -7.02 -9.76 -3.75
C GLU A 34 -7.85 -9.32 -2.53
N ILE A 35 -7.52 -8.14 -2.00
CA ILE A 35 -8.39 -7.37 -1.11
C ILE A 35 -9.01 -6.25 -1.93
N TYR A 36 -10.32 -6.08 -1.85
CA TYR A 36 -11.03 -4.90 -2.35
C TYR A 36 -11.63 -4.13 -1.18
N ILE A 37 -11.38 -2.83 -1.15
CA ILE A 37 -11.87 -1.90 -0.13
C ILE A 37 -12.55 -0.72 -0.82
N SER A 38 -13.74 -0.36 -0.37
CA SER A 38 -14.42 0.87 -0.78
C SER A 38 -15.19 1.50 0.38
N LYS A 39 -15.56 2.78 0.24
CA LYS A 39 -16.46 3.41 1.21
C LYS A 39 -17.88 2.85 1.05
N LYS A 40 -18.59 2.56 2.15
CA LYS A 40 -19.98 2.04 2.08
C LYS A 40 -20.91 2.96 1.29
N GLU A 41 -20.75 4.26 1.49
CA GLU A 41 -21.59 5.31 0.89
C GLU A 41 -21.19 5.66 -0.55
N ASN A 42 -19.97 5.31 -0.97
CA ASN A 42 -19.46 5.63 -2.29
C ASN A 42 -18.50 4.54 -2.79
N LYS A 43 -19.04 3.64 -3.62
CA LYS A 43 -18.28 2.54 -4.24
C LYS A 43 -17.41 3.01 -5.42
N GLU A 44 -17.54 4.25 -5.88
CA GLU A 44 -16.68 4.77 -6.96
C GLU A 44 -15.24 4.95 -6.49
N SER A 45 -15.04 5.33 -5.24
CA SER A 45 -13.72 5.35 -4.60
C SER A 45 -13.37 3.98 -4.04
N PHE A 46 -12.46 3.29 -4.71
CA PHE A 46 -11.97 1.98 -4.31
C PHE A 46 -10.45 1.95 -4.17
N PHE A 47 -9.99 0.93 -3.45
CA PHE A 47 -8.62 0.52 -3.27
C PHE A 47 -8.54 -1.00 -3.34
N LYS A 48 -7.63 -1.52 -4.16
CA LYS A 48 -7.39 -2.96 -4.35
C LYS A 48 -5.96 -3.28 -4.00
N ILE A 49 -5.72 -4.42 -3.36
CA ILE A 49 -4.39 -4.92 -3.00
C ILE A 49 -4.28 -6.34 -3.53
N ARG A 50 -3.30 -6.62 -4.39
CA ARG A 50 -3.06 -7.95 -4.96
C ARG A 50 -1.63 -8.39 -4.75
N ASP A 51 -1.43 -9.64 -4.36
CA ASP A 51 -0.09 -10.25 -4.27
C ASP A 51 0.54 -10.44 -5.66
N ILE A 52 1.79 -10.02 -5.82
CA ILE A 52 2.51 -9.98 -7.10
C ILE A 52 4.01 -10.28 -6.92
N PRO A 53 4.38 -11.47 -6.42
CA PRO A 53 5.77 -11.80 -6.13
C PRO A 53 6.70 -11.78 -7.36
N SER A 54 6.13 -11.87 -8.57
CA SER A 54 6.88 -11.99 -9.82
C SER A 54 7.52 -10.70 -10.32
N ILE A 55 7.18 -9.52 -9.76
CA ILE A 55 7.71 -8.25 -10.28
C ILE A 55 9.04 -7.85 -9.65
N ILE A 56 9.55 -8.58 -8.67
CA ILE A 56 10.81 -8.26 -7.99
C ILE A 56 12.00 -8.13 -8.96
N GLU A 57 11.95 -8.85 -10.09
CA GLU A 57 12.98 -8.82 -11.13
C GLU A 57 13.10 -7.48 -11.86
N SER A 58 12.12 -6.57 -11.71
CA SER A 58 12.18 -5.22 -12.29
C SER A 58 12.87 -4.20 -11.41
N TYR A 59 13.20 -4.54 -10.16
CA TYR A 59 13.85 -3.63 -9.21
C TYR A 59 15.37 -3.76 -9.30
N ASP A 60 16.05 -2.62 -9.21
CA ASP A 60 17.50 -2.60 -9.13
C ASP A 60 18.02 -2.88 -7.71
N SER A 61 19.35 -3.01 -7.58
CA SER A 61 19.95 -3.33 -6.29
C SER A 61 19.78 -2.22 -5.24
N GLU A 62 19.80 -0.95 -5.65
CA GLU A 62 19.70 0.18 -4.72
C GLU A 62 18.28 0.28 -4.14
N GLU A 63 17.26 0.07 -4.98
CA GLU A 63 15.87 0.01 -4.55
C GLU A 63 15.61 -1.17 -3.61
N LEU A 64 16.15 -2.34 -3.94
CA LEU A 64 16.02 -3.53 -3.10
C LEU A 64 16.76 -3.37 -1.77
N ASP A 65 17.95 -2.78 -1.76
CA ASP A 65 18.70 -2.48 -0.54
C ASP A 65 17.89 -1.56 0.37
N PHE A 66 17.25 -0.53 -0.18
CA PHE A 66 16.33 0.34 0.58
C PHE A 66 15.19 -0.45 1.23
N VAL A 67 14.55 -1.38 0.49
CA VAL A 67 13.49 -2.23 1.03
C VAL A 67 14.00 -3.14 2.14
N TYR A 68 15.15 -3.79 1.94
CA TYR A 68 15.75 -4.70 2.93
C TYR A 68 16.13 -3.98 4.23
N GLU A 69 16.67 -2.77 4.14
CA GLU A 69 17.06 -1.96 5.30
C GLU A 69 15.87 -1.49 6.13
N ASN A 70 14.72 -1.24 5.50
CA ASN A 70 13.57 -0.58 6.14
C ASN A 70 12.43 -1.54 6.55
N ILE A 71 12.41 -2.77 6.03
CA ILE A 71 11.35 -3.74 6.34
C ILE A 71 11.91 -4.98 7.01
N SER A 72 12.62 -5.82 6.26
CA SER A 72 13.10 -7.14 6.69
C SER A 72 13.89 -7.80 5.55
N SER A 73 14.73 -8.78 5.89
CA SER A 73 15.46 -9.63 4.94
C SER A 73 14.56 -10.48 4.03
N SER A 74 13.24 -10.51 4.29
CA SER A 74 12.23 -11.13 3.44
C SER A 74 10.93 -10.30 3.44
N PHE A 75 10.34 -10.11 2.27
CA PHE A 75 9.16 -9.25 2.11
C PHE A 75 8.14 -9.85 1.13
N ASN A 76 6.91 -9.38 1.24
CA ASN A 76 5.87 -9.56 0.24
C ASN A 76 5.72 -8.27 -0.58
N MET A 77 5.35 -8.41 -1.86
CA MET A 77 5.09 -7.30 -2.77
C MET A 77 3.61 -7.29 -3.16
N TYR A 78 2.97 -6.13 -3.02
CA TYR A 78 1.56 -5.99 -3.35
C TYR A 78 1.31 -4.85 -4.34
N LEU A 79 0.56 -5.14 -5.40
CA LEU A 79 0.06 -4.15 -6.34
C LEU A 79 -1.17 -3.48 -5.75
N CYS A 80 -1.10 -2.17 -5.60
CA CYS A 80 -2.19 -1.37 -5.07
C CYS A 80 -2.87 -0.60 -6.21
N ASN A 81 -4.11 -0.98 -6.59
CA ASN A 81 -4.87 -0.24 -7.61
C ASN A 81 -5.95 0.63 -6.97
N TYR A 82 -6.07 1.87 -7.44
CA TYR A 82 -7.01 2.82 -6.83
C TYR A 82 -7.59 3.80 -7.84
N ARG A 83 -8.70 4.45 -7.44
CA ARG A 83 -9.36 5.51 -8.23
C ARG A 83 -9.20 6.91 -7.63
N SER A 84 -9.08 7.02 -6.31
CA SER A 84 -8.98 8.29 -5.60
C SER A 84 -7.68 8.34 -4.81
N VAL A 85 -6.81 9.31 -5.11
CA VAL A 85 -5.53 9.53 -4.39
C VAL A 85 -5.80 9.76 -2.90
N GLU A 86 -6.80 10.58 -2.56
CA GLU A 86 -7.20 10.81 -1.17
C GLU A 86 -7.64 9.54 -0.45
N PHE A 87 -8.37 8.67 -1.14
CA PHE A 87 -8.75 7.39 -0.55
C PHE A 87 -7.56 6.46 -0.41
N ALA A 88 -6.64 6.42 -1.38
CA ALA A 88 -5.40 5.66 -1.29
C ALA A 88 -4.52 6.13 -0.13
N LYS A 89 -4.30 7.44 0.04
CA LYS A 89 -3.60 8.05 1.17
C LYS A 89 -4.17 7.54 2.49
N HIS A 90 -5.49 7.63 2.61
CA HIS A 90 -6.20 7.19 3.80
C HIS A 90 -6.00 5.71 4.10
N ILE A 91 -6.10 4.84 3.10
CA ILE A 91 -5.90 3.39 3.27
C ILE A 91 -4.45 3.07 3.64
N ILE A 92 -3.45 3.64 2.95
CA ILE A 92 -2.04 3.44 3.29
C ILE A 92 -1.71 3.97 4.68
N ASN A 93 -2.27 5.11 5.07
CA ASN A 93 -2.09 5.64 6.42
C ASN A 93 -2.65 4.72 7.51
N ILE A 94 -3.70 3.94 7.23
CA ILE A 94 -4.19 2.90 8.16
C ILE A 94 -3.19 1.75 8.26
N ILE A 95 -2.64 1.31 7.12
CA ILE A 95 -1.68 0.21 7.04
C ILE A 95 -0.37 0.59 7.75
N ALA A 96 0.25 1.70 7.35
CA ALA A 96 1.53 2.19 7.86
C ALA A 96 1.54 2.46 9.37
N LYS A 97 0.37 2.74 9.98
CA LYS A 97 0.24 2.90 11.44
C LYS A 97 0.37 1.59 12.23
N LYS A 98 0.30 0.44 11.56
CA LYS A 98 0.24 -0.89 12.20
C LYS A 98 1.24 -1.89 11.63
N ILE A 99 1.67 -1.68 10.39
CA ILE A 99 2.53 -2.57 9.63
C ILE A 99 3.68 -1.72 9.10
N SER A 100 4.91 -2.19 9.26
CA SER A 100 6.05 -1.58 8.56
C SER A 100 5.88 -1.81 7.07
N VAL A 101 5.86 -0.73 6.29
CA VAL A 101 5.72 -0.79 4.84
C VAL A 101 6.74 0.12 4.18
N VAL A 102 7.10 -0.22 2.94
CA VAL A 102 7.73 0.69 2.00
C VAL A 102 6.74 0.87 0.87
N VAL A 103 6.56 2.12 0.47
CA VAL A 103 5.70 2.53 -0.64
C VAL A 103 6.64 2.91 -1.77
N ASP A 104 6.49 2.23 -2.90
CA ASP A 104 7.02 2.69 -4.18
C ASP A 104 5.84 3.26 -4.96
N ASN A 105 5.91 4.55 -5.26
CA ASN A 105 4.82 5.27 -5.91
C ASN A 105 4.82 5.14 -7.45
N ASP A 106 5.72 4.36 -8.06
CA ASP A 106 5.95 4.25 -9.51
C ASP A 106 6.47 5.56 -10.18
N PHE A 107 6.95 6.54 -9.40
CA PHE A 107 7.50 7.83 -9.88
C PHE A 107 8.87 8.13 -9.24
N ASP A 108 9.77 7.15 -9.25
CA ASP A 108 11.13 7.22 -8.70
C ASP A 108 11.19 7.59 -7.20
N GLN A 109 10.13 7.30 -6.44
CA GLN A 109 10.11 7.51 -4.98
C GLN A 109 9.76 6.23 -4.24
N LEU A 110 10.78 5.63 -3.63
CA LEU A 110 10.63 4.68 -2.55
C LEU A 110 10.68 5.43 -1.22
N MET A 111 9.70 5.17 -0.34
CA MET A 111 9.67 5.76 0.99
C MET A 111 9.05 4.81 2.02
N THR A 112 9.46 4.95 3.28
CA THR A 112 8.83 4.20 4.35
C THR A 112 7.39 4.66 4.58
N GLY A 113 6.56 3.78 5.14
CA GLY A 113 5.19 4.12 5.52
C GLY A 113 5.13 5.25 6.55
N GLU A 114 6.14 5.37 7.41
CA GLU A 114 6.27 6.49 8.36
C GLU A 114 6.51 7.81 7.63
N GLU A 115 7.44 7.83 6.67
CA GLU A 115 7.72 9.02 5.86
C GLU A 115 6.49 9.42 5.02
N PHE A 116 5.83 8.45 4.42
CA PHE A 116 4.58 8.66 3.70
C PHE A 116 3.48 9.26 4.59
N LEU A 117 3.28 8.71 5.80
CA LEU A 117 2.35 9.24 6.78
C LEU A 117 2.69 10.69 7.13
N ARG A 118 3.97 10.95 7.42
CA ARG A 118 4.47 12.30 7.77
C ARG A 118 4.20 13.29 6.64
N ARG A 119 4.52 12.92 5.40
CA ARG A 119 4.33 13.77 4.21
C ARG A 119 2.86 14.04 3.94
N THR A 120 1.99 13.04 4.00
CA THR A 120 0.53 13.25 3.81
C THR A 120 -0.11 14.14 4.88
N MET A 121 0.48 14.22 6.08
CA MET A 121 0.05 15.16 7.12
C MET A 121 0.57 16.59 6.90
N GLN A 122 1.78 16.75 6.36
CA GLN A 122 2.40 18.05 6.11
C GLN A 122 1.92 18.70 4.80
N GLU A 123 1.62 17.88 3.79
CA GLU A 123 1.17 18.28 2.47
C GLU A 123 -0.14 17.55 2.11
N PRO A 124 -1.30 17.97 2.63
CA PRO A 124 -2.57 17.30 2.37
C PRO A 124 -2.91 17.20 0.88
N ASP A 125 -2.55 18.22 0.10
CA ASP A 125 -2.80 18.32 -1.34
C ASP A 125 -1.75 17.59 -2.20
N TRP A 126 -0.78 16.90 -1.59
CA TRP A 126 0.28 16.19 -2.32
C TRP A 126 -0.30 15.10 -3.24
N ASP A 127 -0.28 15.31 -4.55
CA ASP A 127 -0.58 14.27 -5.52
C ASP A 127 0.71 13.51 -5.83
N TRP A 128 0.98 12.40 -5.13
CA TRP A 128 2.22 11.62 -5.30
C TRP A 128 2.41 11.01 -6.69
N THR A 129 1.45 11.19 -7.59
CA THR A 129 1.51 10.73 -8.99
C THR A 129 1.87 11.84 -9.97
N ARG A 130 2.38 12.97 -9.47
CA ARG A 130 2.74 14.16 -10.23
C ARG A 130 4.07 14.73 -9.77
#